data_AF-A0A7Y9JCQ4-F1
#
_entry.id   AF-A0A7Y9JCQ4-F1
#
_cell.length_a   1.000
_cell.length_b   1.000
_cell.length_c   1.000
_cell.angle_alpha   90.00
_cell.angle_beta   90.00
_cell.angle_gamma   90.00
#
_symmetry.space_group_name_H-M   'P 1'
#
loop_
_entity.id
_entity.type
_entity.pdbx_description
1 polymer ?
#
loop_
_entity_poly.entity_id
_entity_poly.type
_entity_poly.pdbx_seq_one_letter_code
_entity_poly.pdbx_strand_id
1 'polypeptide(L)'
;MNAAGVTLVAGGVVAALLPGGLDMARTGDATAPAVRAQLQAPSDARVQHLMQRYRCSTEGFGDQQIPRSSIIRHPDGTVAVVSFDRGWKVFRRDGAGSLVAVCLRPRP
;
A
#
# COMPACT_ATOMS: atom_id res chain seq x y z
N MET A 1 -17.01 42.30 -29.54
CA MET A 1 -17.30 40.86 -29.46
C MET A 1 -16.90 40.40 -28.06
N ASN A 2 -17.93 40.22 -27.23
CA ASN A 2 -18.05 39.44 -26.00
C ASN A 2 -17.02 39.60 -24.86
N ALA A 3 -17.53 40.24 -23.81
CA ALA A 3 -17.07 40.19 -22.43
C ALA A 3 -17.24 38.78 -21.82
N ALA A 4 -16.42 38.44 -20.84
CA ALA A 4 -16.76 37.50 -19.77
C ALA A 4 -15.86 37.73 -18.55
N GLY A 5 -16.14 38.81 -17.81
CA GLY A 5 -15.81 38.87 -16.40
C GLY A 5 -16.86 38.07 -15.64
N VAL A 6 -16.44 37.09 -14.85
CA VAL A 6 -17.35 36.34 -13.97
C VAL A 6 -17.09 36.77 -12.54
N THR A 7 -18.06 37.51 -12.00
CA THR A 7 -18.10 37.95 -10.61
C THR A 7 -18.83 36.92 -9.74
N LEU A 8 -18.23 36.67 -8.58
CA LEU A 8 -18.65 35.94 -7.38
C LEU A 8 -20.16 35.76 -7.14
N VAL A 9 -20.54 34.59 -6.59
CA VAL A 9 -21.65 34.49 -5.63
C VAL A 9 -21.22 33.61 -4.46
N ALA A 10 -21.16 34.23 -3.28
CA ALA A 10 -20.92 33.62 -1.99
C ALA A 10 -22.05 32.63 -1.64
N GLY A 11 -21.73 31.35 -1.52
CA GLY A 11 -22.63 30.33 -1.00
C GLY A 11 -22.68 30.39 0.52
N GLY A 12 -23.80 30.85 1.07
CA GLY A 12 -24.02 30.99 2.51
C GLY A 12 -24.03 29.65 3.25
N VAL A 13 -23.38 29.61 4.41
CA VAL A 13 -23.49 28.51 5.37
C VAL A 13 -24.64 28.83 6.32
N VAL A 14 -25.75 28.12 6.20
CA VAL A 14 -26.83 28.15 7.21
C VAL A 14 -26.58 26.99 8.15
N ALA A 15 -25.92 27.27 9.28
CA ALA A 15 -25.80 26.32 10.38
C ALA A 15 -27.08 26.39 11.23
N ALA A 16 -27.98 25.41 11.08
CA ALA A 16 -29.13 25.22 11.95
C ALA A 16 -28.71 24.34 13.14
N LEU A 17 -28.67 24.92 14.34
CA LEU A 17 -28.47 24.23 15.61
C LEU A 17 -29.84 23.73 16.13
N LEU A 18 -29.99 22.42 16.30
CA LEU A 18 -31.11 21.80 17.02
C LEU A 18 -30.56 21.03 18.24
N PRO A 19 -31.00 21.36 19.48
CA PRO A 19 -30.73 20.56 20.67
C PRO A 19 -31.85 19.54 20.87
N GLY A 20 -31.57 18.24 20.64
CA GLY A 20 -32.56 17.19 20.86
C GLY A 20 -31.98 15.82 20.60
N GLY A 21 -31.72 15.07 21.67
CA GLY A 21 -31.09 13.76 21.62
C GLY A 21 -31.94 12.70 20.93
N LEU A 22 -31.27 11.90 20.09
CA LEU A 22 -31.57 10.50 19.84
C LEU A 22 -30.21 9.80 19.69
N ASP A 23 -29.75 9.18 20.77
CA ASP A 23 -28.62 8.24 20.78
C ASP A 23 -29.11 6.95 20.09
N MET A 24 -29.29 7.01 18.77
CA MET A 24 -29.75 5.89 17.97
C MET A 24 -28.52 5.07 17.57
N ALA A 25 -28.29 4.02 18.37
CA ALA A 25 -27.53 2.84 18.02
C ALA A 25 -26.18 3.09 17.32
N ARG A 26 -25.11 3.17 18.13
CA ARG A 26 -23.85 2.53 17.71
C ARG A 26 -24.15 1.04 17.52
N THR A 27 -24.61 0.66 16.33
CA THR A 27 -24.42 -0.70 15.82
C THR A 27 -22.91 -0.89 15.74
N GLY A 28 -22.38 -1.53 16.79
CA GLY A 28 -21.08 -2.14 16.77
C GLY A 28 -21.13 -3.22 15.69
N ASP A 29 -20.78 -2.83 14.48
CA ASP A 29 -20.50 -3.79 13.42
C ASP A 29 -19.12 -4.38 13.72
N ALA A 30 -19.15 -5.42 14.55
CA ALA A 30 -18.05 -6.35 14.71
C ALA A 30 -17.92 -7.22 13.44
N THR A 31 -17.87 -6.61 12.25
CA THR A 31 -17.40 -7.23 11.01
C THR A 31 -15.90 -7.00 10.85
N ALA A 32 -15.13 -7.45 11.84
CA ALA A 32 -13.69 -7.62 11.73
C ALA A 32 -13.43 -9.04 12.23
N PRO A 33 -13.14 -10.06 11.37
CA PRO A 33 -11.95 -10.11 10.50
C PRO A 33 -12.11 -10.83 9.13
N ALA A 34 -13.26 -11.42 8.80
CA ALA A 34 -13.41 -12.35 7.67
C ALA A 34 -13.31 -11.66 6.29
N VAL A 35 -13.92 -10.47 6.14
CA VAL A 35 -13.84 -9.66 4.92
C VAL A 35 -12.39 -9.24 4.63
N ARG A 36 -11.60 -8.89 5.65
CA ARG A 36 -10.19 -8.53 5.48
C ARG A 36 -9.32 -9.71 5.04
N ALA A 37 -9.66 -10.93 5.46
CA ALA A 37 -8.97 -12.16 5.04
C ALA A 37 -9.28 -12.53 3.57
N GLN A 38 -10.48 -12.22 3.08
CA GLN A 38 -10.88 -12.45 1.68
C GLN A 38 -10.35 -11.37 0.71
N LEU A 39 -10.02 -10.17 1.20
CA LEU A 39 -9.46 -9.09 0.37
C LEU A 39 -7.94 -9.16 0.14
N GLN A 40 -7.21 -9.97 0.91
CA GLN A 40 -5.77 -10.17 0.67
C GLN A 40 -5.60 -11.26 -0.39
N ALA A 41 -5.31 -10.86 -1.63
CA ALA A 41 -4.96 -11.82 -2.67
C ALA A 41 -3.85 -12.77 -2.15
N PRO A 42 -3.84 -14.07 -2.51
CA PRO A 42 -2.85 -15.04 -2.00
C PRO A 42 -1.39 -14.57 -2.17
N SER A 43 -1.13 -13.77 -3.20
CA SER A 43 0.18 -13.15 -3.42
C SER A 43 0.54 -12.11 -2.37
N ASP A 44 -0.42 -11.38 -1.82
CA ASP A 44 -0.18 -10.26 -0.91
C ASP A 44 0.06 -10.76 0.51
N ALA A 45 -0.67 -11.80 0.94
CA ALA A 45 -0.33 -12.54 2.16
C ALA A 45 1.07 -13.15 2.06
N ARG A 46 1.43 -13.71 0.88
CA ARG A 46 2.77 -14.25 0.64
C ARG A 46 3.85 -13.16 0.70
N VAL A 47 3.63 -12.00 0.08
CA VAL A 47 4.54 -10.84 0.16
C VAL A 47 4.71 -10.40 1.62
N GLN A 48 3.63 -10.23 2.38
CA GLN A 48 3.70 -9.83 3.79
C GLN A 48 4.54 -10.81 4.62
N HIS A 49 4.33 -12.10 4.45
CA HIS A 49 5.13 -13.13 5.12
C HIS A 49 6.63 -13.03 4.76
N LEU A 50 6.95 -12.85 3.48
CA LEU A 50 8.34 -12.68 3.04
C LEU A 50 8.96 -11.38 3.56
N MET A 51 8.21 -10.28 3.59
CA MET A 51 8.64 -8.99 4.14
C MET A 51 9.06 -9.12 5.60
N GLN A 52 8.26 -9.83 6.41
CA GLN A 52 8.55 -10.06 7.83
C GLN A 52 9.78 -10.96 8.02
N ARG A 53 9.85 -12.07 7.27
CA ARG A 53 10.91 -13.07 7.39
C ARG A 53 12.28 -12.51 7.00
N TYR A 54 12.35 -11.75 5.90
CA TYR A 54 13.60 -11.25 5.33
C TYR A 54 13.92 -9.79 5.70
N ARG A 55 13.14 -9.19 6.62
CA ARG A 55 13.30 -7.80 7.08
C ARG A 55 13.37 -6.84 5.88
N CYS A 56 12.37 -6.89 5.01
CA CYS A 56 12.36 -6.14 3.77
C CYS A 56 11.82 -4.71 3.92
N SER A 57 12.17 -3.86 2.97
CA SER A 57 11.68 -2.48 2.83
C SER A 57 11.33 -2.21 1.36
N THR A 58 10.20 -1.56 1.13
CA THR A 58 9.76 -1.07 -0.19
C THR A 58 10.44 0.25 -0.56
N GLU A 59 10.94 0.98 0.44
CA GLU A 59 11.59 2.30 0.28
C GLU A 59 13.12 2.20 0.28
N GLY A 60 13.66 1.03 0.64
CA GLY A 60 15.10 0.82 0.82
C GLY A 60 15.56 1.01 2.26
N PHE A 61 16.89 1.04 2.46
CA PHE A 61 17.52 1.17 3.78
C PHE A 61 18.51 2.36 3.87
N GLY A 62 18.53 3.23 2.86
CA GLY A 62 19.56 4.27 2.74
C GLY A 62 20.98 3.69 2.76
N ASP A 63 21.93 4.48 3.24
CA ASP A 63 23.36 4.14 3.20
C ASP A 63 23.83 3.28 4.39
N GLN A 64 22.94 3.00 5.34
CA GLN A 64 23.29 2.36 6.61
C GLN A 64 23.30 0.83 6.53
N GLN A 65 22.57 0.24 5.58
CA GLN A 65 22.43 -1.22 5.48
C GLN A 65 22.45 -1.67 4.03
N ILE A 66 23.32 -2.65 3.75
CA ILE A 66 23.45 -3.25 2.42
C ILE A 66 22.42 -4.37 2.26
N PRO A 67 21.46 -4.28 1.32
CA PRO A 67 20.53 -5.36 1.03
C PRO A 67 21.26 -6.62 0.53
N ARG A 68 20.74 -7.79 0.91
CA ARG A 68 21.28 -9.11 0.51
C ARG A 68 20.39 -9.82 -0.50
N SER A 69 19.10 -9.49 -0.49
CA SER A 69 18.10 -10.12 -1.34
C SER A 69 17.01 -9.12 -1.74
N SER A 70 16.12 -9.54 -2.62
CA SER A 70 14.99 -8.76 -3.10
C SER A 70 13.77 -9.64 -3.30
N ILE A 71 12.58 -9.08 -3.10
CA ILE A 71 11.33 -9.70 -3.52
C ILE A 71 10.99 -9.18 -4.91
N ILE A 72 10.74 -10.10 -5.86
CA ILE A 72 10.21 -9.78 -7.17
C ILE A 72 8.82 -10.40 -7.35
N ARG A 73 8.01 -9.75 -8.18
CA ARG A 73 6.76 -10.30 -8.70
C ARG A 73 6.96 -10.62 -10.18
N HIS A 74 6.71 -11.86 -10.55
CA HIS A 74 6.75 -12.32 -11.93
C HIS A 74 5.49 -11.88 -12.69
N PRO A 75 5.50 -11.88 -14.04
CA PRO A 75 4.34 -11.51 -14.84
C PRO A 75 3.09 -12.37 -14.60
N ASP A 76 3.27 -13.63 -14.16
CA ASP A 76 2.20 -14.55 -13.78
C ASP A 76 1.63 -14.28 -12.38
N GLY A 77 2.10 -13.24 -11.70
CA GLY A 77 1.69 -12.86 -10.36
C GLY A 77 2.40 -13.60 -9.23
N THR A 78 3.23 -14.59 -9.52
CA THR A 78 4.01 -15.31 -8.50
C THR A 78 5.10 -14.42 -7.90
N VAL A 79 5.47 -14.72 -6.66
CA VAL A 79 6.40 -13.89 -5.87
C VAL A 79 7.56 -14.74 -5.38
N ALA A 80 8.77 -14.25 -5.60
CA ALA A 80 10.01 -14.95 -5.24
C ALA A 80 11.00 -14.02 -4.52
N VAL A 81 11.78 -14.60 -3.60
CA VAL A 81 12.98 -13.96 -3.05
C VAL A 81 14.16 -14.34 -3.93
N VAL A 82 14.89 -13.34 -4.42
CA VAL A 82 16.06 -13.49 -5.28
C VAL A 82 17.26 -12.75 -4.67
N SER A 83 18.45 -13.00 -5.20
CA SER A 83 19.64 -12.19 -4.87
C SER A 83 19.42 -10.72 -5.21
N PHE A 84 20.05 -9.82 -4.45
CA PHE A 84 19.96 -8.37 -4.69
C PHE A 84 20.28 -7.99 -6.14
N ASP A 85 21.37 -8.51 -6.72
CA ASP A 85 21.76 -8.20 -8.11
C ASP A 85 20.69 -8.58 -9.14
N ARG A 86 19.97 -9.68 -8.90
CA ARG A 86 18.87 -10.11 -9.77
C ARG A 86 17.67 -9.19 -9.63
N GLY A 87 17.33 -8.80 -8.40
CA GLY A 87 16.30 -7.78 -8.16
C GLY A 87 16.63 -6.44 -8.81
N TRP A 88 17.90 -6.03 -8.75
CA TRP A 88 18.39 -4.80 -9.36
C TRP A 88 18.26 -4.81 -10.89
N LYS A 89 18.56 -5.94 -11.55
CA LYS A 89 18.31 -6.11 -13.00
C LYS A 89 16.82 -5.94 -13.34
N VAL A 90 15.92 -6.54 -12.56
CA VAL A 90 14.46 -6.37 -12.77
C VAL A 90 14.05 -4.90 -12.62
N PHE A 91 14.54 -4.21 -11.59
CA PHE A 91 14.24 -2.79 -11.35
C PHE A 91 14.68 -1.89 -12.51
N ARG A 92 15.88 -2.11 -13.06
CA ARG A 92 16.40 -1.36 -14.22
C ARG A 92 15.75 -1.74 -15.56
N ARG A 93 14.73 -2.61 -15.54
CA ARG A 93 14.08 -3.19 -16.73
C ARG A 93 15.01 -4.03 -17.62
N ASP A 94 16.09 -4.55 -17.04
CA ASP A 94 16.97 -5.56 -17.66
C ASP A 94 16.42 -7.00 -17.47
N GLY A 95 15.18 -7.16 -16.96
CA GLY A 95 14.57 -8.47 -16.70
C GLY A 95 13.04 -8.41 -16.60
N ALA A 96 12.39 -9.58 -16.73
CA ALA A 96 10.94 -9.70 -16.65
C ALA A 96 10.42 -9.65 -15.20
N GLY A 97 9.31 -8.93 -14.98
CA GLY A 97 8.64 -8.80 -13.70
C GLY A 97 8.76 -7.40 -13.08
N SER A 98 8.54 -7.30 -11.77
CA SER A 98 8.62 -6.05 -11.03
C SER A 98 9.33 -6.26 -9.69
N LEU A 99 10.22 -5.32 -9.34
CA LEU A 99 10.81 -5.28 -8.00
C LEU A 99 9.73 -4.82 -7.01
N VAL A 100 9.54 -5.59 -5.94
CA VAL A 100 8.57 -5.28 -4.89
C VAL A 100 9.26 -4.64 -3.68
N ALA A 101 10.36 -5.23 -3.23
CA ALA A 101 11.09 -4.77 -2.05
C ALA A 101 12.55 -5.24 -2.06
N VAL A 102 13.41 -4.53 -1.32
CA VAL A 102 14.77 -4.96 -1.00
C VAL A 102 14.83 -5.49 0.42
N CYS A 103 15.70 -6.47 0.67
CA CYS A 103 15.67 -7.26 1.89
C CYS A 103 17.07 -7.48 2.46
N LEU A 104 17.14 -7.59 3.78
CA LEU A 104 18.37 -7.89 4.50
C LEU A 104 18.55 -9.41 4.63
N ARG A 105 19.10 -9.87 5.76
CA ARG A 105 19.15 -11.30 6.09
C ARG A 105 17.84 -11.77 6.72
N PRO A 106 17.48 -13.06 6.57
CA PRO A 106 16.39 -13.66 7.31
C PRO A 106 16.56 -13.46 8.82
N ARG A 107 15.44 -13.32 9.53
CA ARG A 107 15.45 -13.47 10.99
C ARG A 107 15.86 -14.91 11.36
N PRO A 108 16.67 -15.10 12.41
CA PRO A 108 16.98 -16.42 12.95
C PRO A 108 15.74 -17.10 13.54
#